data_AF-A0A9D5EB39-F1
#
_entry.id   AF-A0A9D5EB39-F1
#
_cell.length_a   1.000
_cell.length_b   1.000
_cell.length_c   1.000
_cell.angle_alpha   90.00
_cell.angle_beta   90.00
_cell.angle_gamma   90.00
#
_symmetry.space_group_name_H-M   'P 1'
#
loop_
_entity.id
_entity.type
_entity.pdbx_description
1 polymer ?
#
loop_
_entity_poly.entity_id
_entity_poly.type
_entity_poly.pdbx_seq_one_letter_code
_entity_poly.pdbx_strand_id
1 'polypeptide(L)'
;MHRARSAALLTALTVLAGAAGCVSSGYTNWPPVGGDTASNDVNFGGVPPAIIEAVYWTSRRFPPVADPVPGSAYDQPFAVNLPPGLSTAWQDQLLRRIGPGGDLLRTDNDQLPTYHVARVTIRGLRAEIDVIRPVLGLAAPSDDPTARVHQTVTVYLTGGVGPWRVEDFRLRPVGLVTLPPANFADVVPARIDRYGTDRPAFTAPEAPGRAQPGFGPAPQGLGQSPDLIRPYDPADLGPSGSLPP
;
A
#
# COMPACT_ATOMS: atom_id res chain seq x y z
N MET A 1 -45.12 -28.89 -30.50
CA MET A 1 -44.82 -27.50 -30.08
C MET A 1 -43.88 -27.44 -28.87
N HIS A 2 -42.65 -28.00 -28.94
CA HIS A 2 -41.74 -28.09 -27.78
C HIS A 2 -40.28 -27.62 -28.03
N ARG A 3 -39.93 -27.11 -29.22
CA ARG A 3 -38.53 -26.79 -29.57
C ARG A 3 -38.11 -25.32 -29.37
N ALA A 4 -39.02 -24.44 -28.94
CA ALA A 4 -38.75 -23.00 -28.82
C ALA A 4 -38.37 -22.52 -27.40
N ARG A 5 -38.36 -23.40 -26.39
CA ARG A 5 -38.09 -23.01 -24.99
C ARG A 5 -36.63 -23.22 -24.53
N SER A 6 -35.81 -23.88 -25.35
CA SER A 6 -34.44 -24.26 -24.97
C SER A 6 -33.37 -23.22 -25.35
N ALA A 7 -33.70 -22.21 -26.17
CA ALA A 7 -32.74 -21.22 -26.63
C ALA A 7 -32.61 -19.99 -25.70
N ALA A 8 -33.57 -19.75 -24.81
CA ALA A 8 -33.57 -18.56 -23.94
C ALA A 8 -32.75 -18.75 -22.64
N LEU A 9 -32.44 -20.00 -22.26
CA LEU A 9 -31.73 -20.31 -21.01
C LEU A 9 -30.20 -20.23 -21.13
N LEU A 10 -29.66 -20.26 -22.36
CA LEU A 10 -28.22 -20.16 -22.60
C LEU A 10 -27.70 -18.71 -22.63
N THR A 11 -28.53 -17.73 -22.95
CA THR A 11 -28.11 -16.31 -23.00
C THR A 11 -28.05 -15.67 -21.61
N ALA A 12 -28.82 -16.18 -20.64
CA ALA A 12 -28.83 -15.66 -19.27
C ALA A 12 -27.58 -16.06 -18.44
N LEU A 13 -26.87 -17.13 -18.83
CA LEU A 13 -25.69 -17.59 -18.10
C LEU A 13 -24.40 -16.82 -18.47
N THR A 14 -24.34 -16.23 -19.67
CA THR A 14 -23.15 -15.50 -20.16
C THR A 14 -23.00 -14.10 -19.57
N VAL A 15 -24.10 -13.46 -19.15
CA VAL A 15 -24.06 -12.10 -18.57
C VAL A 15 -23.54 -12.10 -17.12
N LEU A 16 -23.67 -13.21 -16.38
CA LEU A 16 -23.13 -13.32 -15.01
C LEU A 16 -21.60 -13.49 -14.97
N ALA A 17 -20.96 -13.98 -16.03
CA ALA A 17 -19.51 -14.16 -16.07
C ALA A 17 -18.74 -12.86 -16.38
N GLY A 18 -19.40 -11.84 -16.96
CA GLY A 18 -18.79 -10.54 -17.28
C GLY A 18 -18.67 -9.57 -16.10
N ALA A 19 -19.38 -9.82 -14.99
CA ALA A 19 -19.35 -8.98 -13.79
C ALA A 19 -18.23 -9.37 -12.80
N ALA A 20 -17.43 -10.40 -13.10
CA ALA A 20 -16.25 -10.76 -12.32
C ALA A 20 -15.07 -9.77 -12.49
N GLY A 21 -15.24 -8.71 -13.30
CA GLY A 21 -14.32 -7.58 -13.41
C GLY A 21 -14.36 -6.62 -12.22
N CYS A 22 -14.62 -7.09 -11.01
CA CYS A 22 -14.41 -6.29 -9.80
C CYS A 22 -12.90 -6.18 -9.55
N VAL A 23 -12.29 -5.22 -10.25
CA VAL A 23 -10.92 -4.73 -10.14
C VAL A 23 -10.65 -4.07 -8.77
N SER A 24 -11.21 -4.61 -7.70
CA SER A 24 -11.17 -4.05 -6.35
C SER A 24 -9.76 -4.03 -5.75
N SER A 25 -8.80 -4.72 -6.37
CA SER A 25 -7.38 -4.58 -6.07
C SER A 25 -6.79 -3.47 -6.94
N GLY A 26 -7.13 -2.22 -6.59
CA GLY A 26 -6.60 -1.02 -7.23
C GLY A 26 -5.07 -0.92 -7.14
N TYR A 27 -4.51 0.03 -7.87
CA TYR A 27 -3.10 0.39 -7.79
C TYR A 27 -2.92 1.29 -6.56
N THR A 28 -2.00 0.95 -5.66
CA THR A 28 -1.68 1.77 -4.48
C THR A 28 -0.19 1.97 -4.34
N ASN A 29 0.23 3.18 -3.99
CA ASN A 29 1.58 3.48 -3.53
C ASN A 29 1.55 4.31 -2.25
N TRP A 30 2.38 3.90 -1.30
CA TRP A 30 2.75 4.74 -0.18
C TRP A 30 4.26 4.60 0.07
N PRO A 31 5.01 5.71 0.29
CA PRO A 31 4.58 7.10 0.15
C PRO A 31 4.13 7.43 -1.30
N PRO A 32 3.41 8.56 -1.51
CA PRO A 32 2.99 8.98 -2.84
C PRO A 32 4.20 9.16 -3.76
N VAL A 33 4.09 8.66 -5.00
CA VAL A 33 5.10 8.87 -6.05
C VAL A 33 4.57 9.92 -7.02
N GLY A 34 5.34 10.98 -7.25
CA GLY A 34 4.93 12.08 -8.13
C GLY A 34 4.62 11.58 -9.55
N GLY A 35 3.46 11.97 -10.08
CA GLY A 35 3.00 11.59 -11.43
C GLY A 35 2.34 10.21 -11.54
N ASP A 36 2.27 9.42 -10.46
CA ASP A 36 1.51 8.16 -10.45
C ASP A 36 0.01 8.42 -10.20
N THR A 37 -0.85 7.66 -10.87
CA THR A 37 -2.31 7.68 -10.71
C THR A 37 -2.81 6.69 -9.64
N ALA A 38 -1.92 5.92 -9.04
CA ALA A 38 -2.24 5.00 -7.96
C ALA A 38 -2.80 5.73 -6.73
N SER A 39 -3.74 5.09 -6.03
CA SER A 39 -4.22 5.56 -4.73
C SER A 39 -3.05 5.66 -3.74
N ASN A 40 -3.08 6.66 -2.87
CA ASN A 40 -2.13 6.82 -1.77
C ASN A 40 -2.78 6.62 -0.40
N ASP A 41 -4.05 6.17 -0.37
CA ASP A 41 -4.76 5.88 0.87
C ASP A 41 -4.30 4.54 1.46
N VAL A 42 -3.67 4.60 2.62
CA VAL A 42 -3.23 3.42 3.38
C VAL A 42 -4.39 2.60 3.94
N ASN A 43 -5.62 3.12 3.90
CA ASN A 43 -6.85 2.41 4.25
C ASN A 43 -7.58 1.85 3.03
N PHE A 44 -7.02 1.99 1.82
CA PHE A 44 -7.61 1.42 0.61
C PHE A 44 -7.73 -0.10 0.71
N GLY A 45 -8.80 -0.66 0.13
CA GLY A 45 -9.12 -2.08 0.19
C GLY A 45 -7.94 -2.96 -0.23
N GLY A 46 -7.43 -3.76 0.70
CA GLY A 46 -6.29 -4.65 0.48
C GLY A 46 -4.96 -4.14 1.04
N VAL A 47 -4.78 -2.83 1.25
CA VAL A 47 -3.52 -2.26 1.77
C VAL A 47 -3.28 -2.64 3.25
N PRO A 48 -4.20 -2.39 4.19
CA PRO A 48 -4.01 -2.76 5.59
C PRO A 48 -3.68 -4.25 5.82
N PRO A 49 -4.41 -5.23 5.25
CA PRO A 49 -4.09 -6.63 5.48
C PRO A 49 -2.74 -7.04 4.86
N ALA A 50 -2.29 -6.37 3.79
CA ALA A 50 -0.96 -6.61 3.23
C ALA A 50 0.14 -6.12 4.21
N ILE A 51 -0.01 -4.91 4.74
CA ILE A 51 0.89 -4.35 5.77
C ILE A 51 0.96 -5.27 6.98
N ILE A 52 -0.19 -5.72 7.47
CA ILE A 52 -0.30 -6.62 8.63
C ILE A 52 0.49 -7.91 8.38
N GLU A 53 0.29 -8.55 7.23
CA GLU A 53 0.97 -9.81 6.92
C GLU A 53 2.48 -9.60 6.74
N ALA A 54 2.90 -8.51 6.08
CA ALA A 54 4.32 -8.20 5.89
C ALA A 54 5.04 -7.94 7.23
N VAL A 55 4.45 -7.14 8.12
CA VAL A 55 5.02 -6.87 9.46
C VAL A 55 5.05 -8.15 10.30
N TYR A 56 3.94 -8.89 10.33
CA TYR A 56 3.83 -10.16 11.06
C TYR A 56 4.88 -11.18 10.60
N TRP A 57 5.03 -11.36 9.29
CA TRP A 57 6.00 -12.30 8.76
C TRP A 57 7.43 -11.84 9.06
N THR A 58 7.71 -10.55 8.88
CA THR A 58 9.06 -9.98 9.10
C THR A 58 9.48 -10.09 10.55
N SER A 59 8.61 -9.75 11.51
CA SER A 59 8.95 -9.79 12.94
C SER A 59 9.20 -11.20 13.44
N ARG A 60 8.47 -12.21 12.93
CA ARG A 60 8.70 -13.62 13.26
C ARG A 60 9.94 -14.21 12.59
N ARG A 61 10.20 -13.83 11.34
CA ARG A 61 11.32 -14.37 10.58
C ARG A 61 12.65 -13.75 11.01
N PHE A 62 12.62 -12.46 11.33
CA PHE A 62 13.78 -11.65 11.65
C PHE A 62 13.57 -10.92 12.98
N PRO A 63 13.52 -11.66 14.11
CA PRO A 63 13.34 -11.04 15.40
C PRO A 63 14.50 -10.10 15.73
N PRO A 64 14.28 -9.06 16.57
CA PRO A 64 15.30 -8.11 16.91
C PRO A 64 16.17 -8.65 18.05
N VAL A 65 16.99 -9.64 17.71
CA VAL A 65 18.03 -10.23 18.57
C VAL A 65 19.37 -10.17 17.82
N ALA A 66 20.49 -10.28 18.55
CA ALA A 66 21.83 -10.20 17.95
C ALA A 66 22.07 -11.32 16.93
N ASP A 67 21.68 -12.55 17.28
CA ASP A 67 21.84 -13.73 16.44
C ASP A 67 20.47 -14.40 16.20
N PRO A 68 19.66 -13.90 15.26
CA PRO A 68 18.32 -14.42 15.04
C PRO A 68 18.39 -15.82 14.47
N VAL A 69 17.96 -16.81 15.25
CA VAL A 69 17.67 -18.15 14.75
C VAL A 69 16.34 -18.10 14.03
N PRO A 70 16.29 -18.29 12.70
CA PRO A 70 15.04 -18.10 11.97
C PRO A 70 13.94 -19.04 12.48
N GLY A 71 12.81 -18.46 12.92
CA GLY A 71 11.69 -19.21 13.50
C GLY A 71 11.71 -19.37 15.02
N SER A 72 12.77 -18.90 15.72
CA SER A 72 12.73 -18.80 17.18
C SER A 72 11.67 -17.81 17.62
N ALA A 73 10.92 -18.15 18.66
CA ALA A 73 9.99 -17.21 19.27
C ALA A 73 10.78 -16.04 19.89
N TYR A 74 10.35 -14.82 19.60
CA TYR A 74 10.82 -13.61 20.25
C TYR A 74 9.75 -13.12 21.21
N ASP A 75 10.10 -12.99 22.47
CA ASP A 75 9.18 -12.69 23.57
C ASP A 75 9.40 -11.30 24.18
N GLN A 76 10.45 -10.60 23.79
CA GLN A 76 10.74 -9.26 24.28
C GLN A 76 9.88 -8.21 23.56
N PRO A 77 9.62 -7.05 24.18
CA PRO A 77 8.88 -5.98 23.56
C PRO A 77 9.57 -5.41 22.31
N PHE A 78 8.77 -5.02 21.32
CA PHE A 78 9.18 -4.26 20.15
C PHE A 78 8.07 -3.31 19.70
N ALA A 79 8.43 -2.22 19.03
CA ALA A 79 7.48 -1.26 18.49
C ALA A 79 7.32 -1.41 16.97
N VAL A 80 6.20 -0.91 16.45
CA VAL A 80 5.93 -0.85 15.01
C VAL A 80 5.55 0.59 14.62
N ASN A 81 6.39 1.22 13.79
CA ASN A 81 6.11 2.49 13.15
C ASN A 81 5.33 2.27 11.85
N LEU A 82 4.04 2.62 11.88
CA LEU A 82 3.11 2.42 10.77
C LEU A 82 2.96 3.66 9.89
N PRO A 83 2.52 3.51 8.63
CA PRO A 83 2.20 4.64 7.78
C PRO A 83 1.19 5.59 8.45
N PRO A 84 1.36 6.92 8.34
CA PRO A 84 0.42 7.87 8.91
C PRO A 84 -0.95 7.71 8.25
N GLY A 85 -2.00 7.85 9.06
CA GLY A 85 -3.39 7.76 8.61
C GLY A 85 -3.99 6.36 8.57
N LEU A 86 -3.24 5.30 8.91
CA LEU A 86 -3.82 3.96 9.08
C LEU A 86 -4.84 3.97 10.23
N SER A 87 -6.05 3.46 10.00
CA SER A 87 -7.14 3.53 10.98
C SER A 87 -6.87 2.67 12.22
N THR A 88 -7.38 3.11 13.37
CA THR A 88 -7.26 2.39 14.66
C THR A 88 -7.75 0.95 14.58
N ALA A 89 -8.83 0.68 13.84
CA ALA A 89 -9.33 -0.69 13.66
C ALA A 89 -8.29 -1.62 13.02
N TRP A 90 -7.52 -1.13 12.05
CA TRP A 90 -6.45 -1.89 11.41
C TRP A 90 -5.20 -1.99 12.28
N GLN A 91 -4.89 -0.94 13.05
CA GLN A 91 -3.82 -0.97 14.06
C GLN A 91 -4.11 -2.05 15.12
N ASP A 92 -5.33 -2.12 15.65
CA ASP A 92 -5.72 -3.15 16.61
C ASP A 92 -5.64 -4.56 15.99
N GLN A 93 -6.01 -4.69 14.71
CA GLN A 93 -5.90 -5.96 14.01
C GLN A 93 -4.45 -6.39 13.79
N LEU A 94 -3.54 -5.45 13.51
CA LEU A 94 -2.11 -5.69 13.48
C LEU A 94 -1.63 -6.23 14.83
N LEU A 95 -1.93 -5.52 15.93
CA LEU A 95 -1.49 -5.92 17.27
C LEU A 95 -1.98 -7.33 17.63
N ARG A 96 -3.25 -7.64 17.35
CA ARG A 96 -3.79 -9.00 17.54
C ARG A 96 -3.06 -10.05 16.71
N ARG A 97 -2.58 -9.70 15.50
CA ARG A 97 -1.89 -10.62 14.61
C ARG A 97 -0.44 -10.87 15.03
N ILE A 98 0.29 -9.83 15.44
CA ILE A 98 1.70 -9.93 15.86
C ILE A 98 1.84 -10.54 17.26
N GLY A 99 0.85 -10.35 18.13
CA GLY A 99 0.82 -10.91 19.48
C GLY A 99 1.42 -9.98 20.54
N PRO A 100 1.59 -10.47 21.78
CA PRO A 100 1.82 -9.63 22.97
C PRO A 100 3.19 -8.93 23.02
N GLY A 101 4.17 -9.36 22.22
CA GLY A 101 5.48 -8.71 22.17
C GLY A 101 5.51 -7.42 21.33
N GLY A 102 4.51 -7.20 20.48
CA GLY A 102 4.48 -6.04 19.60
C GLY A 102 3.54 -4.95 20.11
N ASP A 103 3.99 -3.71 20.05
CA ASP A 103 3.19 -2.51 20.31
C ASP A 103 3.30 -1.52 19.14
N LEU A 104 2.37 -0.56 19.07
CA LEU A 104 2.51 0.57 18.15
C LEU A 104 3.62 1.49 18.66
N LEU A 105 4.35 2.14 17.75
CA LEU A 105 5.29 3.18 18.15
C LEU A 105 4.54 4.33 18.84
N ARG A 106 5.01 4.68 20.04
CA ARG A 106 4.48 5.71 20.92
C ARG A 106 5.63 6.50 21.54
N THR A 107 5.34 7.69 22.04
CA THR A 107 6.37 8.56 22.65
C THR A 107 7.03 7.91 23.87
N ASP A 108 6.30 7.06 24.62
CA ASP A 108 6.79 6.36 25.81
C ASP A 108 7.57 5.07 25.52
N ASN A 109 7.57 4.59 24.26
CA ASN A 109 8.22 3.34 23.86
C ASN A 109 9.20 3.51 22.68
N ASP A 110 9.59 4.75 22.37
CA ASP A 110 10.48 5.10 21.24
C ASP A 110 11.88 4.46 21.32
N GLN A 111 12.27 4.01 22.51
CA GLN A 111 13.51 3.27 22.77
C GLN A 111 13.40 1.76 22.46
N LEU A 112 12.25 1.23 22.08
CA LEU A 112 12.12 -0.19 21.73
C LEU A 112 12.71 -0.49 20.34
N PRO A 113 13.14 -1.73 20.06
CA PRO A 113 13.43 -2.15 18.69
C PRO A 113 12.19 -1.89 17.82
N THR A 114 12.32 -1.04 16.81
CA THR A 114 11.17 -0.58 16.03
C THR A 114 11.23 -1.13 14.61
N TYR A 115 10.15 -1.77 14.17
CA TYR A 115 9.93 -2.09 12.76
C TYR A 115 9.26 -0.90 12.08
N HIS A 116 9.80 -0.46 10.94
CA HIS A 116 9.23 0.66 10.19
C HIS A 116 8.66 0.16 8.87
N VAL A 117 7.40 0.46 8.59
CA VAL A 117 6.85 0.29 7.24
C VAL A 117 7.31 1.50 6.41
N ALA A 118 8.19 1.28 5.44
CA ALA A 118 8.82 2.36 4.68
C ALA A 118 8.19 2.56 3.31
N ARG A 119 7.69 1.49 2.69
CA ARG A 119 7.03 1.56 1.39
C ARG A 119 5.98 0.47 1.26
N VAL A 120 4.89 0.79 0.58
CA VAL A 120 3.82 -0.13 0.19
C VAL A 120 3.52 0.12 -1.28
N THR A 121 3.60 -0.93 -2.09
CA THR A 121 3.29 -0.89 -3.51
C THR A 121 2.35 -2.05 -3.82
N ILE A 122 1.11 -1.76 -4.24
CA ILE A 122 0.14 -2.78 -4.65
C ILE A 122 -0.18 -2.60 -6.13
N ARG A 123 -0.14 -3.71 -6.87
CA ARG A 123 -0.38 -3.81 -8.31
C ARG A 123 -1.28 -5.02 -8.57
N GLY A 124 -2.59 -4.80 -8.55
CA GLY A 124 -3.57 -5.88 -8.68
C GLY A 124 -3.44 -6.86 -7.51
N LEU A 125 -3.21 -8.14 -7.81
CA LEU A 125 -3.13 -9.22 -6.83
C LEU A 125 -1.75 -9.35 -6.17
N ARG A 126 -0.80 -8.46 -6.48
CA ARG A 126 0.57 -8.49 -5.96
C ARG A 126 0.85 -7.26 -5.12
N ALA A 127 1.59 -7.44 -4.04
CA ALA A 127 2.08 -6.37 -3.19
C ALA A 127 3.59 -6.52 -2.95
N GLU A 128 4.26 -5.39 -2.83
CA GLU A 128 5.64 -5.26 -2.38
C GLU A 128 5.64 -4.30 -1.20
N ILE A 129 6.14 -4.74 -0.05
CA ILE A 129 6.17 -3.95 1.18
C ILE A 129 7.59 -3.94 1.72
N ASP A 130 8.17 -2.75 1.85
CA ASP A 130 9.46 -2.58 2.50
C ASP A 130 9.23 -2.40 4.00
N VAL A 131 9.66 -3.38 4.77
CA VAL A 131 9.71 -3.34 6.24
C VAL A 131 11.16 -3.18 6.67
N ILE A 132 11.48 -2.07 7.31
CA ILE A 132 12.79 -1.85 7.91
C ILE A 132 12.78 -2.49 9.30
N ARG A 133 13.67 -3.46 9.50
CA ARG A 133 13.89 -4.10 10.80
C ARG A 133 15.10 -3.50 11.51
N PRO A 134 15.10 -3.49 12.85
CA PRO A 134 16.31 -3.23 13.60
C PRO A 134 17.20 -4.49 13.56
N VAL A 135 18.51 -4.28 13.49
CA VAL A 135 19.54 -5.32 13.58
C VAL A 135 20.33 -5.06 14.85
N LEU A 136 20.19 -5.95 15.83
CA LEU A 136 20.97 -5.88 17.06
C LEU A 136 22.33 -6.55 16.85
N GLY A 137 23.32 -6.19 17.68
CA GLY A 137 24.65 -6.82 17.67
C GLY A 137 25.64 -6.26 16.64
N LEU A 138 25.18 -5.43 15.69
CA LEU A 138 26.08 -4.63 14.86
C LEU A 138 26.33 -3.28 15.54
N ALA A 139 27.60 -2.94 15.72
CA ALA A 139 27.98 -1.60 16.17
C ALA A 139 27.41 -0.58 15.17
N ALA A 140 26.77 0.46 15.68
CA ALA A 140 26.32 1.57 14.86
C ALA A 140 27.53 2.16 14.13
N PRO A 141 27.40 2.54 12.85
CA PRO A 141 28.46 3.25 12.14
C PRO A 141 28.69 4.68 12.68
N SER A 142 27.90 5.14 13.65
CA SER A 142 28.01 6.45 14.29
C SER A 142 28.55 6.35 15.71
N ASP A 143 29.19 7.42 16.19
CA ASP A 143 29.62 7.57 17.59
C ASP A 143 28.47 7.60 18.61
N ASP A 144 27.22 7.68 18.13
CA ASP A 144 26.03 7.57 18.95
C ASP A 144 25.77 6.10 19.33
N PRO A 145 25.95 5.72 20.62
CA PRO A 145 25.73 4.36 21.08
C PRO A 145 24.25 3.95 21.06
N THR A 146 23.34 4.90 20.88
CA THR A 146 21.89 4.65 20.79
C THR A 146 21.43 4.42 19.35
N ALA A 147 22.25 4.79 18.37
CA ALA A 147 21.93 4.61 16.96
C ALA A 147 21.83 3.12 16.65
N ARG A 148 20.67 2.72 16.12
CA ARG A 148 20.44 1.32 15.76
C ARG A 148 20.74 1.11 14.29
N VAL A 149 21.39 -0.01 14.01
CA VAL A 149 21.61 -0.47 12.64
C VAL A 149 20.29 -1.02 12.10
N HIS A 150 19.93 -0.61 10.89
CA HIS A 150 18.68 -0.97 10.26
C HIS A 150 18.90 -1.68 8.92
N GLN A 151 18.02 -2.63 8.63
CA GLN A 151 18.01 -3.38 7.38
C GLN A 151 16.61 -3.40 6.77
N THR A 152 16.50 -3.13 5.47
CA THR A 152 15.23 -3.27 4.76
C THR A 152 15.00 -4.71 4.34
N VAL A 153 13.79 -5.19 4.62
CA VAL A 153 13.23 -6.43 4.09
C VAL A 153 12.11 -6.06 3.14
N THR A 154 12.33 -6.25 1.85
CA THR A 154 11.27 -6.14 0.84
C THR A 154 10.49 -7.45 0.84
N VAL A 155 9.23 -7.42 1.24
CA VAL A 155 8.34 -8.58 1.29
C VAL A 155 7.43 -8.56 0.06
N TYR A 156 7.45 -9.65 -0.71
CA TYR A 156 6.57 -9.83 -1.87
C TYR A 156 5.38 -10.69 -1.46
N LEU A 157 4.17 -10.16 -1.67
CA LEU A 157 2.92 -10.81 -1.31
C LEU A 157 2.00 -11.01 -2.51
N THR A 158 1.20 -12.06 -2.44
CA THR A 158 0.10 -12.35 -3.37
C THR A 158 -1.22 -12.39 -2.60
N GLY A 159 -2.30 -11.87 -3.18
CA GLY A 159 -3.57 -11.70 -2.48
C GLY A 159 -4.57 -10.84 -3.24
N GLY A 160 -5.27 -9.95 -2.55
CA GLY A 160 -6.23 -9.01 -3.12
C GLY A 160 -7.68 -9.52 -3.11
N VAL A 161 -7.92 -10.70 -3.70
CA VAL A 161 -9.24 -11.39 -3.63
C VAL A 161 -9.35 -12.37 -2.45
N GLY A 162 -8.20 -12.81 -1.93
CA GLY A 162 -8.09 -13.66 -0.75
C GLY A 162 -7.09 -13.10 0.26
N PRO A 163 -6.86 -13.81 1.38
CA PRO A 163 -5.84 -13.41 2.35
C PRO A 163 -4.48 -13.25 1.69
N TRP A 164 -3.77 -12.18 2.02
CA TRP A 164 -2.39 -11.99 1.57
C TRP A 164 -1.50 -13.11 2.11
N ARG A 165 -0.57 -13.54 1.26
CA ARG A 165 0.44 -14.55 1.59
C ARG A 165 1.78 -14.07 1.09
N VAL A 166 2.82 -14.27 1.89
CA VAL A 166 4.20 -13.99 1.46
C VAL A 166 4.63 -15.05 0.46
N GLU A 167 5.04 -14.62 -0.74
CA GLU A 167 5.61 -15.48 -1.77
C GLU A 167 7.13 -15.50 -1.71
N ASP A 168 7.74 -14.34 -1.51
CA ASP A 168 9.19 -14.15 -1.53
C ASP A 168 9.59 -12.96 -0.66
N PHE A 169 10.88 -12.82 -0.40
CA PHE A 169 11.45 -11.65 0.26
C PHE A 169 12.86 -11.35 -0.23
N ARG A 170 13.26 -10.08 -0.15
CA ARG A 170 14.62 -9.64 -0.47
C ARG A 170 15.19 -8.80 0.66
N LEU A 171 16.35 -9.21 1.15
CA LEU A 171 17.14 -8.39 2.07
C LEU A 171 17.91 -7.33 1.28
N ARG A 172 17.85 -6.09 1.73
CA ARG A 172 18.71 -5.00 1.21
C ARG A 172 19.99 -4.91 2.06
N PRO A 173 21.09 -4.37 1.51
CA PRO A 173 22.27 -4.07 2.29
C PRO A 173 21.94 -3.14 3.46
N VAL A 174 22.60 -3.38 4.59
CA VAL A 174 22.48 -2.59 5.81
C VAL A 174 23.00 -1.16 5.57
N GLY A 175 22.39 -0.17 6.21
CA GLY A 175 22.88 1.22 6.21
C GLY A 175 22.59 2.04 4.95
N LEU A 176 21.92 1.46 3.94
CA LEU A 176 21.48 2.19 2.73
C LEU A 176 20.03 2.69 2.80
N VAL A 177 19.38 2.53 3.95
CA VAL A 177 17.97 2.84 4.10
C VAL A 177 17.75 4.14 4.86
N THR A 178 16.94 5.02 4.29
CA THR A 178 16.38 6.18 5.00
C THR A 178 15.18 5.71 5.82
N LEU A 179 15.24 5.90 7.14
CA LEU A 179 14.10 5.61 8.00
C LEU A 179 12.94 6.55 7.66
N PRO A 180 11.69 6.05 7.57
CA PRO A 180 10.54 6.93 7.48
C PRO A 180 10.42 7.74 8.78
N PRO A 181 9.83 8.94 8.73
CA PRO A 181 9.53 9.71 9.93
C PRO A 181 8.80 8.88 10.99
N ALA A 182 9.11 9.10 12.26
CA ALA A 182 8.39 8.46 13.37
C ALA A 182 6.92 8.91 13.36
N ASN A 183 6.00 7.95 13.27
CA ASN A 183 4.57 8.17 13.38
C ASN A 183 4.09 7.61 14.72
N PHE A 184 4.06 8.48 15.73
CA PHE A 184 3.67 8.14 17.10
C PHE A 184 2.14 8.02 17.21
N ALA A 185 1.64 6.84 17.60
CA ALA A 185 0.21 6.54 17.66
C ALA A 185 -0.54 7.31 18.77
N ASP A 186 0.16 7.73 19.82
CA ASP A 186 -0.35 8.54 20.93
C ASP A 186 -0.41 10.05 20.59
N VAL A 187 0.33 10.48 19.58
CA VAL A 187 0.22 11.84 19.05
C VAL A 187 -0.98 11.88 18.12
N VAL A 188 -2.14 12.27 18.66
CA VAL A 188 -3.31 12.59 17.84
C VAL A 188 -2.86 13.66 16.84
N PRO A 189 -2.81 13.37 15.53
CA PRO A 189 -2.44 14.39 14.57
C PRO A 189 -3.42 15.53 14.78
N ALA A 190 -2.89 16.75 14.91
CA ALA A 190 -3.70 17.97 14.99
C ALA A 190 -4.80 17.80 13.96
N ARG A 191 -6.05 17.68 14.45
CA ARG A 191 -7.18 17.22 13.66
C ARG A 191 -7.10 17.98 12.35
N ILE A 192 -6.72 17.30 11.27
CA ILE A 192 -6.78 17.92 9.95
C ILE A 192 -8.28 18.06 9.80
N ASP A 193 -8.80 19.24 10.07
CA ASP A 193 -10.17 19.59 9.81
C ASP A 193 -10.31 19.38 8.31
N ARG A 194 -10.68 18.15 7.91
CA ARG A 194 -10.92 17.75 6.52
C ARG A 194 -12.04 18.60 5.93
N TYR A 195 -12.79 19.28 6.80
CA TYR A 195 -13.51 20.50 6.50
C TYR A 195 -12.57 21.67 6.75
N GLY A 196 -11.69 21.98 5.79
CA GLY A 196 -11.03 23.27 5.82
C GLY A 196 -12.11 24.32 6.08
N THR A 197 -11.90 25.17 7.09
CA THR A 197 -12.75 26.35 7.32
C THR A 197 -12.75 27.30 6.11
N ASP A 198 -11.91 27.02 5.11
CA ASP A 198 -12.03 27.47 3.72
C ASP A 198 -13.12 26.76 2.90
N ARG A 199 -14.16 26.19 3.55
CA ARG A 199 -15.46 26.20 2.89
C ARG A 199 -15.79 27.68 2.81
N PRO A 200 -15.72 28.34 1.61
CA PRO A 200 -16.22 29.70 1.51
C PRO A 200 -17.59 29.66 2.16
N ALA A 201 -17.86 30.61 3.08
CA ALA A 201 -19.17 30.73 3.68
C ALA A 201 -20.16 30.43 2.56
N PHE A 202 -21.00 29.43 2.76
CA PHE A 202 -22.06 29.16 1.79
C PHE A 202 -22.94 30.40 1.86
N THR A 203 -22.54 31.45 1.14
CA THR A 203 -23.41 32.51 0.70
C THR A 203 -24.43 31.71 -0.06
N ALA A 204 -25.59 31.49 0.58
CA ALA A 204 -26.71 30.89 -0.08
C ALA A 204 -26.78 31.57 -1.44
N PRO A 205 -26.69 30.83 -2.57
CA PRO A 205 -26.73 31.44 -3.87
C PRO A 205 -27.95 32.36 -3.87
N GLU A 206 -27.70 33.66 -3.99
CA GLU A 206 -28.75 34.64 -4.15
C GLU A 206 -29.63 34.09 -5.26
N ALA A 207 -30.90 33.82 -4.92
CA ALA A 207 -31.79 33.06 -5.77
C ALA A 207 -31.69 33.63 -7.19
N PRO A 208 -31.29 32.83 -8.20
CA PRO A 208 -31.07 33.35 -9.53
C PRO A 208 -32.38 33.98 -10.00
N GLY A 209 -32.37 35.30 -10.16
CA GLY A 209 -33.36 35.98 -10.96
C GLY A 209 -33.44 35.25 -12.30
N ARG A 210 -34.62 34.74 -12.64
CA ARG A 210 -34.90 33.99 -13.86
C ARG A 210 -34.40 34.77 -15.08
N ALA A 211 -33.19 34.50 -15.54
CA ALA A 211 -32.73 34.86 -16.87
C ALA A 211 -32.96 33.65 -17.78
N GLN A 212 -33.72 33.87 -18.85
CA GLN A 212 -34.05 32.85 -19.85
C GLN A 212 -32.77 32.33 -20.54
N PRO A 213 -32.63 31.01 -20.77
CA PRO A 213 -31.52 30.47 -21.54
C PRO A 213 -31.66 30.83 -23.02
N GLY A 214 -30.74 31.66 -23.52
CA GLY A 214 -30.48 31.82 -24.95
C GLY A 214 -29.65 30.65 -25.46
N PHE A 215 -30.19 29.91 -26.42
CA PHE A 215 -29.47 28.85 -27.14
C PHE A 215 -28.39 29.48 -28.03
N GLY A 216 -27.13 29.36 -27.63
CA GLY A 216 -25.98 29.64 -28.51
C GLY A 216 -25.76 28.51 -29.52
N PRO A 217 -25.27 28.81 -30.74
CA PRO A 217 -24.98 27.81 -31.75
C PRO A 217 -23.81 26.89 -31.36
N ALA A 218 -23.91 25.63 -31.77
CA ALA A 218 -22.98 24.56 -31.46
C ALA A 218 -21.56 24.81 -32.01
N PRO A 219 -20.50 24.50 -31.24
CA PRO A 219 -19.13 24.52 -31.76
C PRO A 219 -18.93 23.38 -32.78
N GLN A 220 -18.65 23.76 -34.03
CA GLN A 220 -18.12 22.87 -35.06
C GLN A 220 -16.59 22.84 -34.93
N GLY A 221 -16.00 21.65 -34.82
CA GLY A 221 -14.55 21.47 -35.04
C GLY A 221 -13.86 20.48 -34.12
N LEU A 222 -14.14 19.19 -34.30
CA LEU A 222 -13.20 18.14 -33.87
C LEU A 222 -12.21 17.91 -35.02
N GLY A 223 -11.05 18.53 -34.92
CA GLY A 223 -9.89 18.22 -35.76
C GLY A 223 -9.39 16.81 -35.42
N GLN A 224 -9.38 15.94 -36.43
CA GLN A 224 -8.77 14.63 -36.37
C GLN A 224 -7.24 14.80 -36.27
N SER A 225 -6.62 14.28 -35.21
CA SER A 225 -5.18 14.03 -35.17
C SER A 225 -4.93 12.57 -35.53
N PRO A 226 -4.37 12.26 -36.71
CA PRO A 226 -3.90 10.93 -37.02
C PRO A 226 -2.38 10.92 -36.80
N ASP A 227 -1.90 10.53 -35.63
CA ASP A 227 -0.48 10.20 -35.50
C ASP A 227 -0.22 9.12 -34.44
N LEU A 228 0.19 7.96 -34.98
CA LEU A 228 1.32 7.15 -34.53
C LEU A 228 1.19 6.41 -33.19
N ILE A 229 0.34 5.37 -33.19
CA ILE A 229 0.64 4.15 -32.43
C ILE A 229 1.48 3.24 -33.34
N ARG A 230 2.80 3.26 -33.17
CA ARG A 230 3.66 2.20 -33.72
C ARG A 230 3.43 0.93 -32.90
N PRO A 231 3.14 -0.22 -33.53
CA PRO A 231 3.10 -1.49 -32.82
C PRO A 231 4.47 -1.80 -32.22
N TYR A 232 4.47 -2.26 -30.98
CA TYR A 232 5.64 -2.74 -30.25
C TYR A 232 6.25 -3.94 -30.97
N ASP A 233 7.52 -3.84 -31.38
CA ASP A 233 8.28 -4.92 -32.00
C ASP A 233 9.04 -5.70 -30.90
N PRO A 234 8.69 -6.97 -30.64
CA PRO A 234 9.38 -7.79 -29.63
C PRO A 234 10.85 -8.10 -29.99
N ALA A 235 11.32 -7.79 -31.21
CA ALA A 235 12.73 -7.94 -31.59
C ALA A 235 13.67 -6.90 -30.93
N ASP A 236 13.15 -5.82 -30.35
CA ASP A 236 13.95 -4.79 -29.66
C ASP A 236 14.45 -5.26 -28.27
N LEU A 237 14.00 -6.43 -27.80
CA LEU A 237 14.53 -7.05 -26.58
C LEU A 237 15.75 -7.90 -26.95
N GLY A 238 16.94 -7.31 -26.78
CA GLY A 238 18.21 -8.00 -26.93
C GLY A 238 18.32 -9.29 -26.09
N PRO A 239 19.28 -10.18 -26.43
CA PRO A 239 19.34 -11.52 -25.86
C PRO A 239 19.48 -11.49 -24.34
N SER A 240 18.52 -12.11 -23.66
CA SER A 240 18.54 -12.36 -22.21
C SER A 240 19.79 -13.17 -21.85
N GLY A 241 20.79 -12.48 -21.29
CA GLY A 241 22.00 -13.10 -20.77
C GLY A 241 21.66 -14.07 -19.64
N SER A 242 21.99 -15.33 -19.85
CA SER A 242 21.94 -16.39 -18.84
C SER A 242 22.91 -16.08 -17.69
N LEU A 243 22.39 -16.04 -16.46
CA LEU A 243 23.18 -15.94 -15.24
C LEU A 243 24.01 -17.22 -15.04
N PRO A 244 25.27 -17.11 -14.58
CA PRO A 244 26.11 -18.26 -14.26
C PRO A 244 25.62 -19.02 -13.01
N PRO A 245 26.00 -20.31 -12.88
CA PRO A 245 25.56 -21.23 -11.82
C PRO A 245 26.07 -20.86 -10.43
#